data_AF-A0A942ZUQ8-F1
#
_entry.id   AF-A0A942ZUQ8-F1
#
_cell.length_a   1.000
_cell.length_b   1.000
_cell.length_c   1.000
_cell.angle_alpha   90.00
_cell.angle_beta   90.00
_cell.angle_gamma   90.00
#
_symmetry.space_group_name_H-M   'P 1'
#
loop_
_entity.id
_entity.type
_entity.pdbx_description
1 polymer ?
#
loop_
_entity_poly.entity_id
_entity_poly.type
_entity_poly.pdbx_seq_one_letter_code
_entity_poly.pdbx_strand_id
1 'polypeptide(L)' 'MAEILIGQSCPIRSSCTPLPENPVPAMAYVPCQQWGQTFEPERALDAGTLFPVLDKPFYGRRGEPR' A
#
# COMPACT_ATOMS: atom_id res chain seq x y z
N MET A 1 -29.93 12.04 -1.90
CA MET A 1 -29.37 10.68 -2.04
C MET A 1 -28.04 10.85 -2.74
N ALA A 2 -26.93 10.86 -1.98
CA ALA A 2 -25.62 11.14 -2.55
C ALA A 2 -25.25 10.00 -3.49
N GLU A 3 -25.00 10.32 -4.76
CA GLU A 3 -24.39 9.40 -5.71
C GLU A 3 -23.08 8.90 -5.12
N ILE A 4 -22.98 7.60 -4.95
CA ILE A 4 -21.72 6.94 -4.66
C ILE A 4 -20.90 7.12 -5.93
N LEU A 5 -20.06 8.16 -5.96
CA LEU A 5 -19.03 8.31 -6.98
C LEU A 5 -18.12 7.10 -6.81
N ILE A 6 -18.35 6.05 -7.60
CA ILE A 6 -17.43 4.92 -7.71
C ILE A 6 -16.18 5.52 -8.36
N GLY A 7 -15.32 6.07 -7.50
CA GLY A 7 -14.03 6.62 -7.87
C GLY A 7 -13.35 5.60 -8.75
N GLN A 8 -12.98 6.05 -9.94
CA GLN A 8 -12.41 5.26 -11.04
C GLN A 8 -11.56 4.13 -10.47
N SER A 9 -12.12 2.91 -10.47
CA SER A 9 -11.42 1.77 -9.91
C SER A 9 -10.15 1.61 -10.72
N CYS A 10 -9.00 1.82 -10.08
CA CYS A 10 -7.72 1.57 -10.71
C CYS A 10 -7.80 0.17 -11.36
N PRO A 11 -7.53 0.01 -12.66
CA PRO A 11 -7.70 -1.27 -13.37
C PRO A 11 -6.87 -2.41 -12.74
N ILE A 12 -5.94 -2.04 -11.86
CA ILE A 12 -5.10 -2.86 -10.99
C ILE A 12 -5.89 -3.84 -10.10
N ARG A 13 -7.17 -3.58 -9.77
CA ARG A 13 -7.91 -4.46 -8.84
C ARG A 13 -8.09 -5.90 -9.35
N SER A 14 -7.98 -6.13 -10.66
CA SER A 14 -8.24 -7.44 -11.27
C SER A 14 -6.97 -8.22 -11.62
N SER A 15 -5.80 -7.59 -11.71
CA SER A 15 -4.57 -8.24 -12.18
C SER A 15 -3.29 -7.57 -11.69
N CYS A 16 -3.17 -7.34 -10.38
CA CYS A 16 -1.90 -6.88 -9.80
C CYS A 16 -0.90 -8.05 -9.70
N THR A 17 -0.22 -8.37 -10.81
CA THR A 17 0.92 -9.29 -10.81
C THR A 17 2.20 -8.56 -10.42
N PRO A 18 3.15 -9.21 -9.73
CA PRO A 18 4.41 -8.57 -9.35
C PRO A 18 5.28 -8.12 -10.53
N LEU A 19 5.11 -8.79 -11.68
CA LEU A 19 5.84 -8.56 -12.91
C LEU A 19 4.88 -8.56 -14.10
N PRO A 20 5.19 -7.80 -15.17
CA PRO A 20 4.50 -7.94 -16.45
C PRO A 20 4.86 -9.27 -17.12
N GLU A 21 4.05 -9.71 -18.08
CA GLU A 21 4.29 -10.97 -18.83
C GLU A 21 5.67 -11.00 -19.52
N ASN A 22 6.14 -9.85 -20.02
CA ASN A 22 7.44 -9.69 -20.65
C ASN A 22 8.26 -8.60 -19.93
N PRO A 23 9.03 -8.93 -18.88
CA PRO A 23 9.85 -7.96 -18.17
C PRO A 23 11.05 -7.53 -19.02
N VAL A 24 11.31 -6.22 -19.06
CA VAL A 24 12.42 -5.63 -19.81
C VAL A 24 13.67 -5.61 -18.92
N PRO A 25 14.85 -6.00 -19.43
CA PRO A 25 16.10 -5.91 -18.68
C PRO A 25 16.36 -4.49 -18.16
N ALA A 26 16.93 -4.38 -16.96
CA ALA A 26 17.26 -3.12 -16.28
C ALA A 26 16.06 -2.21 -15.91
N MET A 27 14.81 -2.67 -16.04
CA MET A 27 13.64 -1.97 -15.49
C MET A 27 13.31 -2.45 -14.07
N ALA A 28 12.94 -1.51 -13.19
CA ALA A 28 12.42 -1.81 -11.86
C ALA A 28 10.89 -1.88 -11.90
N TYR A 29 10.33 -2.96 -11.35
CA TYR A 29 8.90 -3.17 -11.23
C TYR A 29 8.49 -3.13 -9.76
N VAL A 30 7.48 -2.32 -9.43
CA VAL A 30 6.94 -2.22 -8.08
C VAL A 30 5.59 -2.94 -8.06
N PRO A 31 5.44 -4.03 -7.29
CA PRO A 31 4.16 -4.69 -7.14
C PRO A 31 3.17 -3.74 -6.46
N CYS A 32 1.93 -3.72 -6.90
CA CYS A 32 0.88 -3.00 -6.19
C CYS A 32 0.59 -3.69 -4.86
N GLN A 33 0.34 -2.87 -3.84
CA GLN A 33 0.05 -3.33 -2.49
C GLN A 33 -1.25 -4.13 -2.46
N GLN A 34 -1.18 -5.37 -1.98
CA GLN A 34 -2.36 -6.20 -1.78
C GLN A 34 -3.11 -5.78 -0.52
N TRP A 35 -4.43 -5.90 -0.55
CA TRP A 35 -5.28 -5.71 0.62
C TRP A 35 -5.08 -6.86 1.61
N GLY A 36 -4.94 -6.53 2.89
CA GLY A 36 -4.77 -7.48 3.98
C GLY A 36 -5.48 -6.98 5.23
N GLN A 37 -4.94 -7.31 6.40
CA GLN A 37 -5.42 -6.76 7.66
C GLN A 37 -5.28 -5.24 7.67
N THR A 38 -6.28 -4.55 8.22
CA THR A 38 -6.30 -3.10 8.39
C THR A 38 -6.51 -2.74 9.85
N PHE A 39 -6.00 -1.58 10.25
CA PHE A 39 -6.36 -0.98 11.53
C PHE A 39 -7.77 -0.37 11.50
N GLU A 40 -8.34 -0.16 12.68
CA GLU A 40 -9.48 0.73 12.86
C GLU A 40 -9.09 2.18 12.47
N PRO A 41 -10.03 3.01 11.99
CA PRO A 41 -9.73 4.33 11.44
C PRO A 41 -8.93 5.26 12.36
N GLU A 42 -9.26 5.28 13.66
CA GLU A 42 -8.57 6.12 14.65
C GLU A 42 -7.10 5.71 14.79
N ARG A 43 -6.85 4.39 14.93
CA ARG A 43 -5.50 3.85 15.03
C ARG A 43 -4.71 4.02 13.73
N ALA A 44 -5.37 3.89 12.58
CA ALA A 44 -4.74 4.11 11.27
C ALA A 44 -4.27 5.55 11.09
N LEU A 45 -5.06 6.52 11.59
CA LEU A 45 -4.72 7.93 11.58
C LEU A 45 -3.47 8.21 12.45
N ASP A 46 -3.45 7.65 13.66
CA ASP A 46 -2.32 7.82 14.59
C ASP A 46 -1.02 7.18 14.07
N ALA A 47 -1.11 5.96 13.52
CA ALA A 47 0.03 5.25 12.94
C ALA A 47 0.50 5.85 11.60
N GLY A 48 -0.31 6.68 10.94
CA GLY A 48 -0.04 7.22 9.61
C GLY A 48 -0.14 6.18 8.48
N THR A 49 -0.69 4.99 8.76
CA THR A 49 -0.91 3.93 7.78
C THR A 49 -2.13 3.10 8.15
N LEU A 50 -2.93 2.72 7.14
CA LEU A 50 -4.06 1.81 7.32
C LEU A 50 -3.60 0.35 7.55
N PHE A 51 -2.42 0.00 7.04
CA PHE A 51 -1.95 -1.37 7.00
C PHE A 51 -0.91 -1.62 8.09
N PRO A 52 -1.16 -2.56 9.04
CA PRO A 52 -0.24 -2.88 10.12
C PRO A 52 1.13 -3.35 9.62
N VAL A 53 1.18 -4.00 8.45
CA VAL A 53 2.44 -4.47 7.83
C VAL A 53 3.39 -3.33 7.43
N LEU A 54 2.85 -2.11 7.28
CA LEU A 54 3.62 -0.91 6.95
C LEU A 54 4.00 -0.09 8.20
N ASP A 55 3.42 -0.40 9.36
CA ASP A 55 3.75 0.23 10.64
C ASP A 55 5.07 -0.37 11.17
N LYS A 56 6.18 0.16 10.67
CA LYS A 56 7.53 -0.31 10.97
C LYS A 56 8.29 0.71 11.81
N PRO A 57 9.10 0.27 12.79
CA PRO A 57 9.92 1.16 13.59
C PRO A 57 10.84 2.01 12.71
N PHE A 58 10.80 3.33 12.90
CA PHE A 58 11.68 4.26 12.20
C PHE A 58 12.96 4.48 13.02
N TYR A 59 14.05 3.83 12.62
CA TYR A 59 15.34 3.91 13.33
C TYR A 59 16.19 5.16 13.02
N GLY A 60 15.80 5.97 12.02
CA GLY A 60 16.47 7.21 11.65
C GLY A 60 18.01 7.11 11.59
N ARG A 61 18.71 8.22 11.91
CA ARG A 61 20.18 8.23 12.04
C ARG A 61 20.69 7.75 13.41
N ARG A 62 19.80 7.63 14.41
CA ARG A 62 20.18 7.34 15.80
C ARG A 62 20.16 5.85 16.13
N GLY A 63 19.61 5.00 15.26
CA GLY A 63 19.58 3.56 15.47
C GLY A 63 18.58 3.11 16.54
N GLU A 64 17.78 4.03 17.09
CA GLU A 64 16.73 3.76 18.07
C GLU A 64 15.36 4.01 17.43
N PRO A 65 14.36 3.13 17.66
CA PRO A 65 13.01 3.37 17.20
C PRO A 65 12.44 4.61 17.90
N ARG A 66 11.70 5.42 17.16
CA ARG A 66 10.83 6.46 17.73
C ARG A 66 9.63 5.86 18.43
#